data_AF-A0AAV1JUM1-F1
#
_entry.id   AF-A0AAV1JUM1-F1
#
_cell.length_a   1.000
_cell.length_b   1.000
_cell.length_c   1.000
_cell.angle_alpha   90.00
_cell.angle_beta   90.00
_cell.angle_gamma   90.00
#
_symmetry.space_group_name_H-M   'P 1'
#
loop_
_entity.id
_entity.type
_entity.pdbx_description
1 polymer ?
#
loop_
_entity_poly.entity_id
_entity_poly.type
_entity_poly.pdbx_seq_one_letter_code
_entity_poly.pdbx_strand_id
1 'polypeptide(L)'
;MRTYSEETRIRVAEINPIRSYYETSAQFEMGYVMSEILERYRKLVENLKGPHEKSQRSDQLNYVIKRCEYVQKLYFEIFHLCNMFHEIEKKWELQLKLEAKGPEDALEEGEDLDMDERLRRIELSIEKAKRARERERKRRLKERKNLEKMGNIAERFGKKDYRPVNKWWPLDYGWEIDYYW
;
A
#
# COMPACT_ATOMS: atom_id res chain seq x y z
N MET A 1 38.66 -5.85 17.22
CA MET A 1 37.43 -5.27 17.78
C MET A 1 36.55 -4.86 16.62
N ARG A 2 35.33 -5.40 16.54
CA ARG A 2 34.35 -4.91 15.55
C ARG A 2 33.90 -3.52 15.97
N THR A 3 33.67 -2.66 14.99
CA THR A 3 33.13 -1.32 15.26
C THR A 3 31.64 -1.42 15.58
N TYR A 4 31.12 -0.49 16.40
CA TYR A 4 29.70 -0.45 16.79
C TYR A 4 28.75 -0.46 15.58
N SER A 5 29.16 0.16 14.47
CA SER A 5 28.41 0.18 13.20
C SER A 5 28.34 -1.20 12.54
N GLU A 6 29.42 -1.98 12.58
CA GLU A 6 29.46 -3.34 12.04
C GLU A 6 28.59 -4.30 12.85
N GLU A 7 28.63 -4.21 14.18
CA GLU A 7 27.74 -4.99 15.04
C GLU A 7 26.27 -4.64 14.83
N THR A 8 25.97 -3.36 14.63
CA THR A 8 24.60 -2.90 14.34
C THR A 8 24.10 -3.48 13.02
N ARG A 9 24.92 -3.50 11.97
CA ARG A 9 24.57 -4.08 10.67
C ARG A 9 24.29 -5.58 10.77
N ILE A 10 25.09 -6.31 11.53
CA ILE A 10 24.90 -7.76 11.74
C ILE A 10 23.58 -8.02 12.48
N ARG A 11 23.30 -7.27 13.55
CA ARG A 11 22.03 -7.40 14.30
C ARG A 11 20.82 -7.08 13.43
N VAL A 12 20.90 -6.03 12.60
CA VAL A 12 19.82 -5.69 11.66
C VAL A 12 19.63 -6.81 10.62
N ALA A 13 20.72 -7.36 10.09
CA ALA A 13 20.67 -8.47 9.14
C ALA A 13 20.05 -9.74 9.75
N GLU A 14 20.29 -10.01 11.04
CA GLU A 14 19.70 -11.15 11.77
C GLU A 14 18.21 -10.93 12.09
N ILE A 15 17.79 -9.69 12.35
CA ILE A 15 16.40 -9.34 12.67
C ILE A 15 15.51 -9.29 11.42
N ASN A 16 16.05 -8.84 10.28
CA ASN A 16 15.30 -8.69 9.04
C ASN A 16 14.56 -9.94 8.55
N PRO A 17 15.11 -11.16 8.55
CA PRO A 17 14.37 -12.36 8.13
C PRO A 17 13.23 -12.69 9.09
N ILE A 18 13.42 -12.49 10.39
CA ILE A 18 12.38 -12.66 11.41
C ILE A 18 11.26 -11.65 11.15
N ARG A 19 11.62 -10.39 10.91
CA ARG A 19 10.68 -9.32 10.57
C ARG A 19 9.91 -9.64 9.28
N SER A 20 10.60 -10.07 8.22
CA SER A 20 9.98 -10.42 6.95
C SER A 20 9.02 -11.60 7.07
N TYR A 21 9.34 -12.60 7.90
CA TYR A 21 8.46 -13.73 8.18
C TYR A 21 7.16 -13.31 8.88
N TYR A 22 7.24 -12.37 9.82
CA TYR A 22 6.05 -11.85 10.50
C TYR A 22 5.29 -10.81 9.65
N GLU A 23 5.95 -10.04 8.79
CA GLU A 23 5.29 -9.12 7.85
C GLU A 23 4.32 -9.85 6.91
N THR A 24 4.59 -11.12 6.60
CA THR A 24 3.71 -11.98 5.80
C THR A 24 2.61 -12.68 6.61
N SER A 25 2.20 -12.13 7.76
CA SER A 25 1.14 -12.70 8.59
C SER A 25 -0.01 -11.71 8.76
N ALA A 26 -1.25 -12.21 8.65
CA ALA A 26 -2.46 -11.44 8.88
C ALA A 26 -2.46 -10.76 10.26
N GLN A 27 -2.00 -11.49 11.28
CA GLN A 27 -1.95 -11.03 12.66
C GLN A 27 -1.02 -9.83 12.83
N PHE A 28 0.10 -9.80 12.10
CA PHE A 28 1.03 -8.68 12.13
C PHE A 28 0.45 -7.44 11.44
N GLU A 29 -0.15 -7.59 10.26
CA GLU A 29 -0.82 -6.48 9.56
C GLU A 29 -1.96 -5.90 10.42
N MET A 30 -2.78 -6.76 11.03
CA MET A 30 -3.83 -6.35 11.98
C MET A 30 -3.25 -5.62 13.20
N GLY A 31 -2.16 -6.14 13.78
CA GLY A 31 -1.49 -5.51 14.92
C GLY A 31 -0.92 -4.14 14.59
N TYR A 32 -0.33 -3.99 13.40
CA TYR A 32 0.16 -2.71 12.90
C TYR A 32 -0.97 -1.69 12.74
N VAL A 33 -2.06 -2.05 12.05
CA VAL A 33 -3.22 -1.15 11.89
C VAL A 33 -3.81 -0.78 13.25
N MET A 34 -3.88 -1.72 14.20
CA MET A 34 -4.33 -1.44 15.57
C MET A 34 -3.44 -0.39 16.26
N SER A 35 -2.12 -0.52 16.18
CA SER A 35 -1.20 0.46 16.76
C SER A 35 -1.37 1.86 16.16
N GLU A 36 -1.58 1.93 14.85
CA GLU A 36 -1.82 3.16 14.10
C GLU A 36 -3.15 3.85 14.48
N ILE A 37 -4.21 3.07 14.74
CA ILE A 37 -5.48 3.59 15.28
C ILE A 37 -5.27 4.15 16.68
N LEU A 38 -4.63 3.40 17.57
CA LEU A 38 -4.40 3.83 18.94
C LEU A 38 -3.57 5.12 19.00
N GLU A 39 -2.56 5.25 18.15
CA GLU A 39 -1.74 6.47 18.10
C GLU A 39 -2.54 7.69 17.62
N ARG A 40 -3.36 7.54 16.57
CA ARG A 40 -4.24 8.62 16.09
C ARG A 40 -5.31 8.99 17.11
N TYR A 41 -5.88 8.00 17.78
CA TYR A 41 -6.84 8.22 18.84
C TYR A 41 -6.21 8.97 20.02
N ARG A 42 -5.00 8.58 20.42
CA ARG A 42 -4.23 9.29 21.45
C ARG A 42 -4.00 10.75 21.05
N LYS A 43 -3.54 11.02 19.82
CA LYS A 43 -3.36 12.40 19.29
C LYS A 43 -4.67 13.18 19.31
N LEU A 44 -5.80 12.55 18.98
CA LEU A 44 -7.12 13.17 19.03
C LEU A 44 -7.49 13.58 20.46
N VAL A 45 -7.28 12.69 21.44
CA VAL A 45 -7.56 12.96 22.85
C VAL A 45 -6.64 14.02 23.43
N GLU A 46 -5.35 13.99 23.12
CA GLU A 46 -4.39 15.04 23.54
C GLU A 46 -4.81 16.41 22.98
N ASN A 47 -5.22 16.45 21.72
CA ASN A 47 -5.79 17.63 21.10
C ASN A 47 -7.21 17.96 21.56
N LEU A 48 -7.86 17.18 22.42
CA LEU A 48 -9.08 17.61 23.11
C LEU A 48 -8.77 18.16 24.50
N LYS A 49 -7.76 17.60 25.18
CA LYS A 49 -7.37 17.99 26.55
C LYS A 49 -6.45 19.21 26.64
N GLY A 50 -5.75 19.59 25.56
CA GLY A 50 -4.78 20.68 25.59
C GLY A 50 -5.39 22.02 26.03
N PRO A 51 -4.85 22.71 27.07
CA PRO A 51 -5.45 23.90 27.66
C PRO A 51 -5.47 25.09 26.69
N HIS A 52 -6.55 25.87 26.75
CA HIS A 52 -6.81 27.05 25.91
C HIS A 52 -5.96 28.29 26.27
N GLU A 53 -5.03 28.16 27.22
CA GLU A 53 -4.55 29.27 28.04
C GLU A 53 -3.65 30.29 27.34
N LYS A 54 -3.19 30.03 26.11
CA LYS A 54 -2.19 30.89 25.43
C LYS A 54 -2.71 31.68 24.23
N SER A 55 -3.98 31.52 23.83
CA SER A 55 -4.51 32.24 22.67
C SER A 55 -5.15 33.56 23.09
N GLN A 56 -4.58 34.68 22.62
CA GLN A 56 -5.17 36.02 22.73
C GLN A 56 -6.61 36.00 22.18
N ARG A 57 -7.53 36.72 22.82
CA ARG A 57 -8.99 36.65 22.57
C ARG A 57 -9.40 36.70 21.08
N SER A 58 -8.66 37.41 20.23
CA SER A 58 -8.94 37.50 18.78
C SER A 58 -8.56 36.25 17.98
N ASP A 59 -7.58 35.46 18.45
CA ASP A 59 -7.12 34.23 17.78
C ASP A 59 -7.84 32.97 18.28
N GLN A 60 -8.70 33.10 19.29
CA GLN A 60 -9.42 31.96 19.87
C GLN A 60 -10.35 31.29 18.86
N LEU A 61 -11.07 32.05 18.04
CA LEU A 61 -11.99 31.51 17.03
C LEU A 61 -11.24 30.71 15.95
N ASN A 62 -10.20 31.30 15.35
CA ASN A 62 -9.37 30.63 14.35
C ASN A 62 -8.66 29.40 14.91
N TYR A 63 -8.22 29.47 16.17
CA TYR A 63 -7.62 28.34 16.86
C TYR A 63 -8.61 27.18 17.07
N VAL A 64 -9.84 27.48 17.51
CA VAL A 64 -10.90 26.46 17.65
C VAL A 64 -11.22 25.83 16.29
N ILE A 65 -11.38 26.62 15.23
CA ILE A 65 -11.67 26.11 13.88
C ILE A 65 -10.57 25.16 13.41
N LYS A 66 -9.30 25.56 13.47
CA LYS A 66 -8.16 24.71 13.08
C LYS A 66 -8.09 23.41 13.88
N ARG A 67 -8.43 23.48 15.17
CA ARG A 67 -8.46 22.31 16.05
C ARG A 67 -9.60 21.35 15.68
N CYS A 68 -10.79 21.87 15.37
CA CYS A 68 -11.90 21.09 14.85
C CYS A 68 -11.54 20.41 13.52
N GLU A 69 -10.91 21.13 12.59
CA GLU A 69 -10.43 20.56 11.31
C GLU A 69 -9.42 19.43 11.54
N TYR A 70 -8.48 19.62 12.48
CA TYR A 70 -7.49 18.60 12.81
C TYR A 70 -8.13 17.35 13.44
N VAL A 71 -9.07 17.53 14.38
CA VAL A 71 -9.83 16.42 14.98
C VAL A 71 -10.64 15.68 13.92
N GLN A 72 -11.29 16.41 13.00
CA GLN A 72 -12.04 15.83 11.91
C GLN A 72 -11.14 15.01 10.97
N LYS A 73 -9.94 15.51 10.66
CA LYS A 73 -8.94 14.78 9.87
C LYS A 73 -8.54 13.48 10.56
N LEU A 74 -8.18 13.53 11.84
CA LEU A 74 -7.84 12.33 12.62
C LEU A 74 -8.99 11.32 12.69
N TYR A 75 -10.22 11.80 12.81
CA TYR A 75 -11.41 10.94 12.77
C TYR A 75 -11.53 10.19 11.45
N PHE A 76 -11.39 10.87 10.31
CA PHE A 76 -11.45 10.21 9.00
C PHE A 76 -10.31 9.20 8.80
N GLU A 77 -9.11 9.51 9.29
CA GLU A 77 -7.99 8.56 9.26
C GLU A 77 -8.29 7.30 10.09
N ILE A 78 -8.81 7.46 11.31
CA ILE A 78 -9.21 6.32 12.15
C ILE A 78 -10.31 5.50 11.46
N PHE A 79 -11.35 6.16 10.92
CA PHE A 79 -12.42 5.49 10.20
C PHE A 79 -11.90 4.69 9.01
N HIS A 80 -10.97 5.25 8.25
CA HIS A 80 -10.34 4.56 7.13
C HIS A 80 -9.53 3.32 7.60
N LEU A 81 -8.75 3.44 8.67
CA LEU A 81 -8.00 2.31 9.25
C LEU A 81 -8.94 1.20 9.75
N CYS A 82 -10.10 1.53 10.31
CA CYS A 82 -11.14 0.55 10.65
C CYS A 82 -11.69 -0.18 9.42
N ASN A 83 -11.81 0.50 8.28
CA ASN A 83 -12.19 -0.16 7.03
C ASN A 83 -11.07 -1.07 6.50
N MET A 84 -9.81 -0.67 6.65
CA MET A 84 -8.66 -1.49 6.26
C MET A 84 -8.61 -2.83 7.02
N PHE A 85 -9.11 -2.91 8.26
CA PHE A 85 -9.24 -4.20 8.97
C PHE A 85 -10.03 -5.23 8.16
N HIS A 86 -11.16 -4.83 7.59
CA HIS A 86 -12.01 -5.70 6.79
C HIS A 86 -11.35 -6.05 5.45
N GLU A 87 -10.51 -5.17 4.92
CA GLU A 87 -9.75 -5.44 3.69
C GLU A 87 -8.63 -6.46 3.93
N ILE A 88 -7.96 -6.39 5.09
CA ILE A 88 -6.95 -7.37 5.52
C ILE A 88 -7.59 -8.76 5.64
N GLU A 89 -8.74 -8.87 6.33
CA GLU A 89 -9.47 -10.14 6.44
C GLU A 89 -9.76 -10.74 5.05
N LYS A 90 -10.31 -9.93 4.13
CA LYS A 90 -10.58 -10.38 2.76
C LYS A 90 -9.33 -10.81 2.00
N LYS A 91 -8.22 -10.05 2.12
CA LYS A 91 -6.94 -10.38 1.49
C LYS A 91 -6.46 -11.76 1.92
N TRP A 92 -6.48 -12.04 3.22
CA TRP A 92 -5.98 -13.29 3.78
C TRP A 92 -6.95 -14.46 3.58
N GLU A 93 -8.27 -14.23 3.59
CA GLU A 93 -9.24 -15.24 3.16
C GLU A 93 -9.02 -15.67 1.71
N LEU A 94 -8.75 -14.72 0.82
CA LEU A 94 -8.45 -15.02 -0.58
C LEU A 94 -7.13 -15.79 -0.71
N GLN A 95 -6.12 -15.41 0.06
CA GLN A 95 -4.83 -16.12 0.08
C GLN A 95 -5.00 -17.56 0.59
N LEU A 96 -5.73 -17.77 1.68
CA LEU A 96 -6.08 -19.11 2.17
C LEU A 96 -6.85 -19.93 1.13
N LYS A 97 -7.81 -19.32 0.42
CA LYS A 97 -8.54 -19.99 -0.67
C LYS A 97 -7.64 -20.34 -1.85
N LEU A 98 -6.62 -19.53 -2.16
CA LEU A 98 -5.63 -19.79 -3.21
C LEU A 98 -4.61 -20.85 -2.80
N GLU A 99 -4.22 -20.89 -1.53
CA GLU A 99 -3.32 -21.91 -0.98
C GLU A 99 -4.04 -23.26 -0.79
N ALA A 100 -5.30 -23.23 -0.34
CA ALA A 100 -6.15 -24.42 -0.22
C ALA A 100 -6.53 -25.00 -1.58
N LYS A 101 -6.77 -24.14 -2.58
CA LYS A 101 -6.75 -24.55 -4.00
C LYS A 101 -5.31 -24.74 -4.44
N GLY A 102 -4.64 -25.74 -3.87
CA GLY A 102 -3.39 -26.24 -4.43
C GLY A 102 -3.55 -26.57 -5.92
N PRO A 103 -2.45 -26.74 -6.66
CA PRO A 103 -2.51 -27.20 -8.05
C PRO A 103 -3.30 -28.51 -8.23
N GLU A 104 -3.53 -29.26 -7.13
CA GLU A 104 -4.34 -30.48 -7.07
C GLU A 104 -5.84 -30.25 -7.34
N ASP A 105 -6.43 -29.12 -6.95
CA ASP A 105 -7.85 -28.82 -7.24
C ASP A 105 -8.08 -28.34 -8.69
N ALA A 106 -7.01 -27.95 -9.39
CA ALA A 106 -7.04 -27.77 -10.85
C ALA A 106 -6.78 -29.09 -11.61
N LEU A 107 -6.44 -30.18 -10.88
CA LEU A 107 -6.15 -31.51 -11.42
C LEU A 107 -7.29 -32.52 -11.18
N GLU A 108 -8.22 -32.25 -10.26
CA GLU A 108 -9.33 -33.19 -9.94
C GLU A 108 -10.58 -33.07 -10.82
N GLU A 109 -10.78 -31.96 -11.54
CA GLU A 109 -11.84 -31.86 -12.56
C GLU A 109 -11.29 -32.19 -13.95
N GLY A 110 -11.06 -33.48 -14.23
CA GLY A 110 -11.01 -33.96 -15.60
C GLY A 110 -10.09 -35.14 -15.84
N GLU A 111 -10.71 -36.34 -15.80
CA GLU A 111 -10.46 -37.54 -16.62
C GLU A 111 -9.01 -38.07 -16.72
N ASP A 112 -8.88 -39.39 -16.89
CA ASP A 112 -7.63 -40.11 -17.16
C ASP A 112 -6.98 -39.65 -18.48
N LEU A 113 -6.47 -38.43 -18.53
CA LEU A 113 -5.77 -37.87 -19.66
C LEU A 113 -4.31 -38.31 -19.62
N ASP A 114 -3.86 -38.82 -20.76
CA ASP A 114 -2.48 -39.21 -21.00
C ASP A 114 -1.50 -38.09 -20.59
N MET A 115 -0.37 -38.45 -20.01
CA MET A 115 0.59 -37.50 -19.42
C MET A 115 1.08 -36.45 -20.42
N ASP A 116 1.11 -36.80 -21.70
CA ASP A 116 1.46 -35.92 -22.81
C ASP A 116 0.41 -34.82 -23.05
N GLU A 117 -0.87 -35.11 -22.83
CA GLU A 117 -1.95 -34.15 -23.00
C GLU A 117 -2.00 -33.14 -21.84
N ARG A 118 -1.61 -33.58 -20.64
CA ARG A 118 -1.37 -32.70 -19.48
C ARG A 118 -0.22 -31.72 -19.72
N LEU A 119 0.92 -32.21 -20.22
CA LEU A 119 2.07 -31.35 -20.54
C LEU A 119 1.70 -30.28 -21.57
N ARG A 120 0.95 -30.64 -22.62
CA ARG A 120 0.48 -29.69 -23.65
C ARG A 120 -0.43 -28.61 -23.07
N ARG A 121 -1.33 -28.92 -22.14
CA ARG A 121 -2.20 -27.92 -21.49
C ARG A 121 -1.40 -26.95 -20.61
N ILE A 122 -0.42 -27.47 -19.87
CA ILE A 122 0.48 -26.66 -19.05
C ILE A 122 1.27 -25.69 -19.95
N GLU A 123 1.86 -26.17 -21.03
CA GLU A 123 2.58 -25.33 -22.01
C GLU A 123 1.69 -24.24 -22.60
N LEU A 124 0.45 -24.59 -22.98
CA LEU A 124 -0.54 -23.64 -23.50
C LEU A 124 -0.92 -22.56 -22.48
N SER A 125 -1.03 -22.92 -21.19
CA SER A 125 -1.33 -21.97 -20.12
C SER A 125 -0.16 -21.02 -19.85
N ILE A 126 1.07 -21.53 -19.84
CA ILE A 126 2.31 -20.74 -19.73
C ILE A 126 2.42 -19.78 -20.91
N GLU A 127 2.12 -20.24 -22.12
CA GLU A 127 2.20 -19.39 -23.32
C GLU A 127 1.13 -18.29 -23.31
N LYS A 128 -0.11 -18.60 -22.90
CA LYS A 128 -1.17 -17.60 -22.70
C LYS A 128 -0.76 -16.55 -21.66
N ALA A 129 -0.18 -16.97 -20.55
CA ALA A 129 0.31 -16.05 -19.50
C ALA A 129 1.45 -15.15 -20.00
N LYS A 130 2.41 -15.69 -20.77
CA LYS A 130 3.48 -14.89 -21.40
C LYS A 130 2.91 -13.86 -22.38
N ARG A 131 1.96 -14.25 -23.23
CA ARG A 131 1.28 -13.35 -24.18
C ARG A 131 0.51 -12.24 -23.46
N ALA A 132 -0.14 -12.53 -22.33
CA ALA A 132 -0.84 -11.55 -21.52
C ALA A 132 0.12 -10.50 -20.93
N ARG A 133 1.24 -10.95 -20.32
CA ARG A 133 2.28 -10.04 -19.80
C ARG A 133 2.88 -9.15 -20.88
N GLU A 134 3.09 -9.70 -22.08
CA GLU A 134 3.64 -8.93 -23.20
C GLU A 134 2.66 -7.86 -23.71
N ARG A 135 1.35 -8.18 -23.77
CA ARG A 135 0.30 -7.21 -24.10
C ARG A 135 0.23 -6.09 -23.07
N GLU A 136 0.33 -6.42 -21.79
CA GLU A 136 0.30 -5.44 -20.71
C GLU A 136 1.54 -4.54 -20.73
N ARG A 137 2.74 -5.11 -20.95
CA ARG A 137 3.97 -4.35 -21.13
C ARG A 137 3.87 -3.37 -22.30
N LYS A 138 3.28 -3.80 -23.43
CA LYS A 138 3.02 -2.95 -24.59
C LYS A 138 1.98 -1.85 -24.28
N ARG A 139 0.96 -2.14 -23.47
CA ARG A 139 -0.03 -1.14 -23.03
C ARG A 139 0.62 -0.05 -22.16
N ARG A 140 1.41 -0.45 -21.15
CA ARG A 140 2.14 0.49 -20.28
C ARG A 140 3.12 1.36 -21.06
N LEU A 141 3.81 0.79 -22.05
CA LEU A 141 4.71 1.56 -22.93
C LEU A 141 3.96 2.58 -23.79
N LYS A 142 2.76 2.24 -24.28
CA LYS A 142 1.90 3.17 -25.04
C LYS A 142 1.37 4.28 -24.14
N GLU A 143 0.93 3.96 -22.92
CA GLU A 143 0.51 4.93 -21.91
C GLU A 143 1.65 5.89 -21.56
N ARG A 144 2.86 5.40 -21.32
CA ARG A 144 4.05 6.23 -21.07
C ARG A 144 4.37 7.17 -22.24
N LYS A 145 4.37 6.67 -23.47
CA LYS A 145 4.60 7.51 -24.67
C LYS A 145 3.49 8.54 -24.89
N ASN A 146 2.24 8.22 -24.53
CA ASN A 146 1.14 9.18 -24.60
C ASN A 146 1.29 10.30 -23.56
N LEU A 147 1.77 9.97 -22.36
CA LEU A 147 2.09 10.96 -21.32
C LEU A 147 3.25 11.87 -21.73
N GLU A 148 4.33 11.31 -22.29
CA GLU A 148 5.45 12.08 -22.83
C GLU A 148 5.01 13.04 -23.96
N LYS A 149 4.10 12.60 -24.85
CA LYS A 149 3.52 13.46 -25.89
C LYS A 149 2.60 14.56 -25.35
N MET A 150 1.81 14.27 -24.31
CA MET A 150 0.97 15.26 -23.63
C MET A 150 1.82 16.31 -22.91
N GLY A 151 2.92 15.92 -22.27
CA GLY A 151 3.88 16.82 -21.64
C GLY A 151 4.51 17.82 -22.64
N ASN A 152 4.91 17.33 -23.81
CA ASN A 152 5.49 18.20 -24.86
C ASN A 152 4.47 19.15 -25.53
N ILE A 153 3.17 18.86 -25.46
CA ILE A 153 2.11 19.77 -25.92
C ILE A 153 1.85 20.87 -24.88
N ALA A 154 1.92 20.54 -23.59
CA ALA A 154 1.77 21.50 -22.49
C ALA A 154 2.92 22.52 -22.42
N GLU A 155 4.13 22.18 -22.91
CA GLU A 155 5.24 23.14 -23.00
C GLU A 155 5.10 24.19 -24.10
N ARG A 156 4.26 23.96 -25.14
CA ARG A 156 4.07 24.89 -26.28
C ARG A 156 2.95 25.90 -26.09
N PHE A 157 1.98 25.61 -25.21
CA PHE A 157 0.93 26.55 -24.85
C PHE A 157 1.29 27.15 -23.49
N GLY A 158 1.66 28.44 -23.50
CA GLY A 158 2.20 29.17 -22.35
C GLY A 158 1.58 28.77 -21.01
N LYS A 159 2.46 28.53 -20.03
CA LYS A 159 2.14 28.11 -18.66
C LYS A 159 0.99 28.93 -18.09
N LYS A 160 -0.23 28.40 -18.16
CA LYS A 160 -1.22 28.67 -17.13
C LYS A 160 -0.72 27.91 -15.91
N ASP A 161 -0.49 28.62 -14.82
CA ASP A 161 -0.20 28.04 -13.52
C ASP A 161 -1.35 27.13 -13.08
N TYR A 162 -1.38 25.91 -13.63
CA TYR A 162 -2.09 24.81 -13.03
C TYR A 162 -1.34 24.50 -11.75
N ARG A 163 -1.76 25.18 -10.67
CA ARG A 163 -1.50 24.70 -9.32
C ARG A 163 -1.90 23.23 -9.33
N PRO A 164 -0.99 22.30 -8.98
CA PRO A 164 -1.38 20.91 -8.89
C PRO A 164 -2.57 20.87 -7.95
N VAL A 165 -3.71 20.36 -8.44
CA VAL A 165 -4.79 19.93 -7.56
C VAL A 165 -4.10 18.99 -6.60
N ASN A 166 -4.07 19.38 -5.33
CA ASN A 166 -3.48 18.61 -4.26
C ASN A 166 -4.22 17.26 -4.29
N LYS A 167 -3.67 16.28 -5.01
CA LYS A 167 -4.02 14.88 -4.83
C LYS A 167 -3.57 14.61 -3.42
N TRP A 168 -4.50 14.73 -2.49
CA TRP A 168 -4.22 14.75 -1.06
C TRP A 168 -3.65 13.40 -0.58
N TRP A 169 -3.53 12.41 -1.46
CA TRP A 169 -2.94 11.10 -1.19
C TRP A 169 -2.25 10.52 -2.44
N PRO A 170 -0.98 10.11 -2.37
CA PRO A 170 -0.41 9.17 -3.32
C PRO A 170 -0.92 7.78 -2.92
N LEU A 171 -2.06 7.37 -3.47
CA LEU A 171 -2.47 5.97 -3.44
C LEU A 171 -1.80 5.24 -4.61
N ASP A 172 -0.48 5.16 -4.56
CA ASP A 172 0.24 4.09 -5.22
C ASP A 172 0.34 2.96 -4.18
N TYR A 173 -0.65 2.07 -4.21
CA TYR A 173 -0.58 0.81 -3.49
C TYR A 173 0.60 0.00 -4.02
N GLY A 174 1.68 -0.05 -3.25
CA GLY A 174 2.85 -0.87 -3.53
C GLY A 174 3.77 -0.84 -2.33
N TRP A 175 4.17 -2.02 -1.86
CA TRP A 175 5.17 -2.21 -0.82
C TRP A 175 6.58 -1.84 -1.33
N GLU A 176 6.77 -0.62 -1.83
CA GLU A 176 8.07 -0.12 -2.28
C GLU A 176 8.48 1.05 -1.39
N ILE A 177 9.25 0.72 -0.35
CA ILE A 177 10.04 1.69 0.41
C ILE A 177 11.24 2.05 -0.49
N ASP A 178 11.02 2.90 -1.48
CA ASP A 178 12.12 3.53 -2.20
C ASP A 178 12.65 4.70 -1.37
N TYR A 179 13.71 4.42 -0.59
CA TYR A 179 14.62 5.45 -0.12
C TYR A 179 15.37 6.03 -1.32
N TYR A 180 15.14 7.29 -1.65
CA TYR A 180 16.13 8.11 -2.32
C TYR A 180 16.26 9.48 -1.65
N TRP A 181 17.50 9.72 -1.23
CA TRP A 181 18.13 10.95 -0.77
C TRP A 181 18.15 12.04 -1.85
#